data_AF-A0A2W7RMM8-F1
#
_entry.id   AF-A0A2W7RMM8-F1
#
_cell.length_a   1.000
_cell.length_b   1.000
_cell.length_c   1.000
_cell.angle_alpha   90.00
_cell.angle_beta   90.00
_cell.angle_gamma   90.00
#
_symmetry.space_group_name_H-M   'P 1'
#
loop_
_entity.id
_entity.type
_entity.pdbx_description
1 polymer ?
#
loop_
_entity_poly.entity_id
_entity_poly.type
_entity_poly.pdbx_seq_one_letter_code
_entity_poly.pdbx_strand_id
1 'polypeptide(L)' 'MNELIERLVKEAGLTPEQAQKAIETIAGYVKEKFPMLGGAVNNIFKK' A
#
# COMPACT_ATOMS: atom_id res chain seq x y z
N MET A 1 -1.49 -5.45 -6.07
CA MET A 1 -1.38 -5.60 -4.59
C MET A 1 -0.44 -6.74 -4.20
N ASN A 2 -0.68 -7.97 -4.67
CA ASN A 2 0.08 -9.16 -4.22
C ASN A 2 1.59 -9.07 -4.50
N GLU A 3 1.98 -8.55 -5.65
CA GLU A 3 3.40 -8.35 -5.98
C GLU A 3 4.09 -7.40 -4.98
N LEU A 4 3.44 -6.30 -4.60
CA LEU A 4 4.00 -5.34 -3.65
C LEU A 4 4.10 -5.94 -2.24
N ILE A 5 3.10 -6.72 -1.83
CA ILE A 5 3.15 -7.48 -0.57
C ILE A 5 4.32 -8.46 -0.59
N GLU A 6 4.48 -9.24 -1.66
CA GLU A 6 5.60 -10.16 -1.80
C GLU A 6 6.96 -9.47 -1.72
N ARG A 7 7.11 -8.31 -2.38
CA ARG A 7 8.35 -7.53 -2.28
C ARG A 7 8.61 -7.03 -0.88
N LEU A 8 7.60 -6.54 -0.17
CA LEU A 8 7.73 -6.12 1.23
C LEU A 8 8.10 -7.27 2.17
N VAL A 9 7.55 -8.47 1.94
CA VAL A 9 7.92 -9.66 2.71
C VAL A 9 9.37 -10.07 2.40
N LYS A 10 9.74 -10.18 1.12
CA LYS A 10 11.06 -10.66 0.69
C LYS A 10 12.19 -9.66 0.95
N GLU A 11 11.96 -8.39 0.68
CA GLU A 11 13.01 -7.35 0.68
C GLU A 11 13.05 -6.58 2.01
N ALA A 12 11.92 -6.39 2.69
CA ALA A 12 11.84 -5.65 3.95
C ALA A 12 11.62 -6.55 5.18
N GLY A 13 11.47 -7.87 4.99
CA GLY A 13 11.34 -8.84 6.09
C GLY A 13 10.04 -8.72 6.88
N LEU A 14 9.00 -8.11 6.30
CA LEU A 14 7.71 -7.96 6.95
C LEU A 14 6.90 -9.26 6.91
N THR A 15 6.04 -9.49 7.88
CA THR A 15 5.00 -10.52 7.73
C THR A 15 3.97 -10.09 6.67
N PRO A 16 3.20 -11.01 6.07
CA PRO A 16 2.15 -10.65 5.12
C PRO A 16 1.16 -9.62 5.67
N GLU A 17 0.77 -9.73 6.94
CA GLU A 17 -0.14 -8.79 7.61
C GLU A 17 0.50 -7.41 7.78
N GLN A 18 1.78 -7.36 8.16
CA GLN A 18 2.53 -6.10 8.29
C GLN A 18 2.69 -5.41 6.94
N ALA A 19 3.01 -6.16 5.89
CA ALA A 19 3.12 -5.62 4.53
C ALA A 19 1.79 -5.03 4.04
N GLN A 20 0.68 -5.76 4.28
CA GLN A 20 -0.65 -5.27 3.93
C GLN A 20 -1.00 -4.00 4.70
N LYS A 21 -0.73 -3.97 6.02
CA LYS A 21 -0.96 -2.78 6.85
C LYS A 21 -0.10 -1.58 6.42
N ALA A 22 1.17 -1.81 6.09
CA ALA A 22 2.08 -0.77 5.62
C ALA A 22 1.56 -0.10 4.35
N ILE A 23 1.08 -0.90 3.39
CA ILE A 23 0.48 -0.41 2.15
C ILE A 23 -0.76 0.45 2.43
N GLU A 24 -1.66 -0.02 3.31
CA GLU A 24 -2.85 0.74 3.70
C GLU A 24 -2.50 2.08 4.36
N THR A 25 -1.54 2.08 5.28
CA THR A 25 -1.09 3.28 5.98
C THR A 25 -0.49 4.30 5.01
N ILE A 26 0.38 3.86 4.10
CA ILE A 26 0.97 4.74 3.08
C ILE A 26 -0.13 5.27 2.14
N ALA A 27 -1.06 4.41 1.71
CA ALA A 27 -2.17 4.82 0.86
C ALA A 27 -3.05 5.89 1.51
N GLY A 28 -3.35 5.74 2.81
CA GLY A 28 -4.06 6.72 3.61
C GLY A 28 -3.30 8.04 3.68
N TYR A 29 -2.02 7.99 4.04
CA TYR A 29 -1.18 9.18 4.13
C TYR A 29 -1.09 9.95 2.80
N VAL A 30 -0.91 9.25 1.68
CA VAL A 30 -0.84 9.88 0.34
C VAL A 30 -2.18 10.52 -0.02
N LYS A 31 -3.31 9.90 0.29
CA LYS A 31 -4.64 10.51 0.04
C LYS A 31 -4.85 11.78 0.86
N GLU A 32 -4.42 11.78 2.12
CA GLU A 32 -4.52 12.94 3.01
C GLU A 32 -3.63 14.08 2.52
N LYS A 33 -2.39 13.78 2.11
CA LYS A 33 -1.42 14.79 1.64
C LYS A 33 -1.67 15.26 0.21
N PHE A 34 -2.20 14.38 -0.64
CA PHE A 34 -2.42 14.62 -2.07
C PHE A 34 -3.83 14.18 -2.48
N PRO A 35 -4.88 14.93 -2.09
CA PRO A 35 -6.28 14.54 -2.35
C PRO A 35 -6.58 14.31 -3.84
N MET A 36 -5.91 15.07 -4.72
CA MET A 36 -6.00 14.93 -6.17
C MET A 36 -5.59 13.54 -6.69
N LEU A 37 -4.74 12.81 -5.96
CA LEU A 37 -4.31 11.46 -6.32
C LEU A 37 -5.23 10.37 -5.75
N GLY A 38 -6.22 10.71 -4.92
CA GLY A 38 -6.98 9.73 -4.17
C GLY A 38 -7.73 8.70 -5.02
N GLY A 39 -8.23 9.10 -6.19
CA GLY A 39 -8.84 8.21 -7.17
C GLY A 39 -7.86 7.19 -7.76
N ALA A 40 -6.67 7.63 -8.13
CA ALA A 40 -5.61 6.76 -8.66
C ALA A 40 -5.10 5.78 -7.59
N VAL A 41 -4.88 6.27 -6.37
CA VAL A 41 -4.49 5.46 -5.21
C VAL A 41 -5.53 4.38 -4.93
N ASN A 42 -6.82 4.71 -4.99
CA ASN A 42 -7.90 3.71 -4.85
C ASN A 42 -7.85 2.64 -5.94
N ASN A 43 -7.50 2.98 -7.18
CA ASN A 43 -7.43 2.01 -8.28
C ASN A 43 -6.20 1.09 -8.17
N ILE A 44 -5.05 1.61 -7.73
CA ILE A 44 -3.83 0.81 -7.51
C ILE A 44 -4.03 -0.21 -6.39
N PHE A 45 -4.81 0.17 -5.38
CA PHE A 45 -5.09 -0.64 -4.20
C PHE A 45 -6.45 -1.35 -4.23
N LYS A 46 -7.12 -1.40 -5.38
CA LYS A 46 -8.25 -2.32 -5.56
C LYS A 46 -7.73 -3.76 -5.60
N LYS A 47 -8.45 -4.65 -4.92
CA LYS A 47 -8.20 -6.11 -4.92
C LYS A 47 -8.10 -6.66 -6.33
#